data_AF-A0A958ELT4-F1
#
_entry.id   AF-A0A958ELT4-F1
#
_cell.length_a   1.000
_cell.length_b   1.000
_cell.length_c   1.000
_cell.angle_alpha   90.00
_cell.angle_beta   90.00
_cell.angle_gamma   90.00
#
_symmetry.space_group_name_H-M   'P 1'
#
loop_
_entity.id
_entity.type
_entity.pdbx_description
1 polymer ?
#
loop_
_entity_poly.entity_id
_entity_poly.type
_entity_poly.pdbx_seq_one_letter_code
_entity_poly.pdbx_strand_id
1 'polypeptide(L)'
;SNQKLEEIDPIHASAKLKKVYAETSDFLEYRWWGKPNDKVPDDQFLTKAEAHTTFAKGRYRIGLTSDDGVILLLDGKEIYRDWTEHEPAHHDLFVDLDGEHHFTVYHFDKSGFATLVFTISAE
;
A
#
# COMPACT_ATOMS: atom_id res chain seq x y z
N SER A 1 18.65 5.57 9.84
CA SER A 1 17.81 6.56 10.54
C SER A 1 17.16 5.82 11.70
N ASN A 2 17.14 6.38 12.92
CA ASN A 2 16.42 5.81 14.06
C ASN A 2 14.96 6.31 14.13
N GLN A 3 14.47 6.94 13.06
CA GLN A 3 13.10 7.39 12.97
C GLN A 3 12.18 6.19 12.81
N LYS A 4 11.11 6.15 13.60
CA LYS A 4 10.13 5.07 13.51
C LYS A 4 9.30 5.24 12.23
N LEU A 5 8.86 4.14 11.62
CA LEU A 5 8.21 4.18 10.30
C LEU A 5 6.85 4.87 10.36
N GLU A 6 6.12 4.69 11.46
CA GLU A 6 4.86 5.35 11.76
C GLU A 6 5.01 6.90 11.86
N GLU A 7 6.23 7.40 12.08
CA GLU A 7 6.53 8.84 12.12
C GLU A 7 6.97 9.40 10.76
N ILE A 8 7.14 8.54 9.75
CA ILE A 8 7.49 8.95 8.38
C ILE A 8 6.20 9.18 7.61
N ASP A 9 6.03 10.38 7.06
CA ASP A 9 4.99 10.62 6.05
C ASP A 9 5.55 10.30 4.65
N PRO A 10 5.20 9.15 4.06
CA PRO A 10 5.85 8.68 2.84
C PRO A 10 5.45 9.48 1.61
N ILE A 11 4.31 10.19 1.63
CA ILE A 11 3.88 11.03 0.52
C ILE A 11 4.91 12.15 0.30
N HIS A 12 5.29 12.82 1.39
CA HIS A 12 6.21 13.98 1.35
C HIS A 12 7.69 13.59 1.51
N ALA A 13 7.98 12.44 2.13
CA ALA A 13 9.33 11.96 2.35
C ALA A 13 9.84 10.98 1.29
N SER A 14 9.02 10.58 0.30
CA SER A 14 9.35 9.56 -0.71
C SER A 14 10.74 9.72 -1.35
N ALA A 15 11.14 10.95 -1.69
CA ALA A 15 12.45 11.24 -2.28
C ALA A 15 13.66 10.92 -1.38
N LYS A 16 13.44 10.78 -0.07
CA LYS A 16 14.46 10.44 0.93
C LYS A 16 14.50 8.95 1.24
N LEU A 17 13.47 8.19 0.84
CA LEU A 17 13.42 6.76 1.07
C LEU A 17 14.35 6.05 0.08
N LYS A 18 15.23 5.20 0.62
CA LYS A 18 16.15 4.41 -0.21
C LYS A 18 15.42 3.17 -0.70
N LYS A 19 15.20 3.08 -2.02
CA LYS A 19 14.72 1.84 -2.65
C LYS A 19 15.75 0.72 -2.49
N VAL A 20 15.34 -0.40 -1.90
CA VAL A 20 16.22 -1.57 -1.68
C VAL A 20 15.91 -2.69 -2.67
N TYR A 21 14.65 -2.88 -3.01
CA TYR A 21 14.16 -3.89 -3.94
C TYR A 21 13.00 -3.34 -4.77
N ALA A 22 12.75 -3.93 -5.93
CA ALA A 22 11.59 -3.64 -6.78
C ALA A 22 11.25 -4.87 -7.60
N GLU A 23 9.96 -5.07 -7.82
CA GLU A 23 9.41 -6.11 -8.69
C GLU A 23 8.14 -5.61 -9.38
N THR A 24 7.64 -6.42 -10.31
CA THR A 24 6.35 -6.22 -10.97
C THR A 24 5.53 -7.47 -10.76
N SER A 25 4.26 -7.28 -10.40
CA SER A 25 3.29 -8.35 -10.16
C SER A 25 1.96 -7.92 -10.77
N ASP A 26 1.17 -8.89 -11.21
CA ASP A 26 -0.20 -8.67 -11.68
C ASP A 26 -1.15 -8.36 -10.51
N PHE A 27 -0.77 -8.73 -9.28
CA PHE A 27 -1.58 -8.60 -8.08
C PHE A 27 -0.79 -8.00 -6.92
N LEU A 28 -1.45 -7.18 -6.11
CA LEU A 28 -0.95 -6.73 -4.82
C LEU A 28 -1.61 -7.60 -3.74
N GLU A 29 -1.10 -8.81 -3.52
CA GLU A 29 -1.65 -9.80 -2.57
C GLU A 29 -0.55 -10.44 -1.71
N TYR A 30 0.22 -9.60 -1.01
CA TYR A 30 1.37 -10.06 -0.24
C TYR A 30 1.02 -10.42 1.20
N ARG A 31 1.63 -11.52 1.68
CA ARG A 31 1.59 -12.00 3.06
C ARG A 31 2.97 -12.53 3.42
N TRP A 32 3.59 -11.96 4.46
CA TRP A 32 4.95 -12.26 4.86
C TRP A 32 5.01 -12.66 6.33
N TRP A 33 5.64 -13.82 6.59
CA TRP A 33 5.97 -14.27 7.94
C TRP A 33 7.43 -13.88 8.23
N GLY A 34 7.69 -12.58 8.34
CA GLY A 34 9.03 -11.95 8.34
C GLY A 34 9.23 -11.10 7.08
N LYS A 35 10.34 -11.29 6.37
CA LYS A 35 10.71 -10.45 5.21
C LYS A 35 9.98 -10.75 3.89
N PRO A 36 9.85 -9.73 3.02
CA PRO A 36 9.46 -9.91 1.62
C PRO A 36 10.43 -10.77 0.80
N ASN A 37 11.73 -10.58 0.98
CA ASN A 37 12.80 -11.38 0.37
C ASN A 37 14.14 -11.09 1.05
N ASP A 38 15.19 -11.83 0.71
CA ASP A 38 16.53 -11.74 1.34
C ASP A 38 17.23 -10.37 1.25
N LYS A 39 16.74 -9.44 0.43
CA LYS A 39 17.29 -8.08 0.33
C LYS A 39 16.58 -7.08 1.25
N VAL A 40 15.41 -7.42 1.77
CA VAL A 40 14.60 -6.58 2.66
C VAL A 40 14.73 -7.14 4.08
N PRO A 41 14.89 -6.29 5.10
CA PRO A 41 14.88 -6.75 6.49
C PRO A 41 13.55 -7.43 6.86
N ASP A 42 13.58 -8.27 7.89
CA ASP A 42 12.40 -9.00 8.38
C ASP A 42 11.31 -8.05 8.86
N ASP A 43 11.73 -6.99 9.57
CA ASP A 43 10.87 -5.97 10.14
C ASP A 43 11.33 -4.58 9.67
N GLN A 44 10.51 -3.55 9.92
CA GLN A 44 10.85 -2.15 9.65
C GLN A 44 11.13 -1.87 8.17
N PHE A 45 10.17 -2.24 7.31
CA PHE A 45 10.20 -1.90 5.90
C PHE A 45 8.98 -1.08 5.46
N LEU A 46 9.15 -0.39 4.34
CA LEU A 46 8.09 0.34 3.66
C LEU A 46 7.94 -0.19 2.24
N THR A 47 6.70 -0.41 1.84
CA THR A 47 6.31 -0.75 0.48
C THR A 47 5.68 0.46 -0.20
N LYS A 48 6.06 0.70 -1.45
CA LYS A 48 5.33 1.59 -2.35
C LYS A 48 4.91 0.76 -3.58
N ALA A 49 3.62 0.60 -3.79
CA ALA A 49 3.05 -0.03 -4.97
C ALA A 49 2.37 1.02 -5.85
N GLU A 50 2.55 0.92 -7.16
CA GLU A 50 2.01 1.85 -8.15
C GLU A 50 1.37 1.06 -9.29
N ALA A 51 0.20 1.49 -9.76
CA ALA A 51 -0.50 0.84 -10.87
C ALA A 51 -1.29 1.87 -11.70
N HIS A 52 -1.20 1.75 -13.02
CA HIS A 52 -2.03 2.48 -13.99
C HIS A 52 -2.99 1.51 -14.65
N THR A 53 -4.27 1.87 -14.73
CA THR A 53 -5.25 1.04 -15.42
C THR A 53 -6.43 1.88 -15.89
N THR A 54 -7.19 1.34 -16.85
CA THR A 54 -8.36 2.00 -17.44
C THR A 54 -9.63 1.29 -16.99
N PHE A 55 -10.60 2.05 -16.51
CA PHE A 55 -11.90 1.55 -16.08
C PHE A 55 -13.01 2.01 -17.01
N ALA A 56 -14.01 1.14 -17.19
CA ALA A 56 -15.30 1.60 -17.69
C ALA A 56 -15.96 2.47 -16.62
N LYS A 57 -16.70 3.50 -17.05
CA LYS A 57 -17.49 4.34 -16.16
C LYS A 57 -18.36 3.51 -15.22
N GLY A 58 -18.14 3.63 -13.92
CA GLY A 58 -18.90 2.90 -12.93
C GLY A 58 -18.42 3.13 -11.50
N ARG A 59 -19.14 2.52 -10.56
CA ARG A 59 -18.76 2.47 -9.15
C ARG A 59 -17.98 1.20 -8.88
N TYR A 60 -16.89 1.32 -8.14
CA TYR A 60 -15.98 0.22 -7.83
C TYR A 60 -15.80 0.13 -6.32
N ARG A 61 -15.69 -1.11 -5.85
CA ARG A 61 -15.30 -1.45 -4.49
C ARG A 61 -13.82 -1.81 -4.48
N ILE A 62 -13.06 -1.09 -3.67
CA ILE A 62 -11.67 -1.38 -3.33
C ILE A 62 -11.65 -2.10 -1.99
N GLY A 63 -11.08 -3.29 -1.94
CA GLY A 63 -10.75 -3.98 -0.70
C GLY A 63 -9.27 -3.79 -0.39
N LEU A 64 -8.95 -3.19 0.75
CA LEU A 64 -7.60 -2.90 1.21
C LEU A 64 -7.35 -3.59 2.55
N THR A 65 -6.33 -4.44 2.63
CA THR A 65 -5.91 -5.06 3.90
C THR A 65 -4.44 -4.80 4.15
N SER A 66 -4.11 -4.40 5.37
CA SER A 66 -2.72 -4.17 5.78
C SER A 66 -2.43 -4.62 7.21
N ASP A 67 -1.17 -4.95 7.43
CA ASP A 67 -0.49 -5.10 8.72
C ASP A 67 0.96 -4.65 8.47
N ASP A 68 1.43 -3.50 8.95
CA ASP A 68 0.74 -2.47 9.73
C ASP A 68 0.06 -1.42 8.80
N GLY A 69 0.48 -0.15 8.89
CA GLY A 69 -0.24 0.99 8.34
C GLY A 69 -0.19 1.09 6.82
N VAL A 70 -1.21 1.75 6.27
CA VAL A 70 -1.45 1.90 4.84
C VAL A 70 -1.99 3.29 4.47
N ILE A 71 -1.58 3.79 3.31
CA ILE A 71 -2.15 4.97 2.66
C ILE A 71 -2.45 4.62 1.22
N LEU A 72 -3.67 4.92 0.77
CA LEU A 72 -4.07 4.76 -0.63
C LEU A 72 -4.31 6.13 -1.26
N LEU A 73 -3.65 6.36 -2.39
CA LEU A 73 -3.85 7.50 -3.26
C LEU A 73 -4.51 7.04 -4.56
N LEU A 74 -5.47 7.82 -5.04
CA LEU A 74 -6.08 7.74 -6.37
C LEU A 74 -5.79 9.05 -7.10
N ASP A 75 -5.12 8.97 -8.24
CA ASP A 75 -4.70 10.11 -9.06
C ASP A 75 -3.89 11.15 -8.27
N GLY A 76 -3.07 10.66 -7.35
CA GLY A 76 -2.25 11.50 -6.46
C GLY A 76 -3.01 12.13 -5.29
N LYS A 77 -4.32 11.88 -5.16
CA LYS A 77 -5.12 12.32 -4.00
C LYS A 77 -5.25 11.19 -2.99
N GLU A 78 -4.94 11.48 -1.73
CA GLU A 78 -5.22 10.56 -0.63
C GLU A 78 -6.73 10.31 -0.50
N ILE A 79 -7.13 9.04 -0.61
CA ILE A 79 -8.53 8.61 -0.43
C ILE A 79 -8.71 7.76 0.83
N TYR A 80 -7.62 7.22 1.37
CA TYR A 80 -7.64 6.49 2.63
C TYR A 80 -6.27 6.52 3.32
N ARG A 81 -6.30 6.57 4.66
CA ARG A 81 -5.14 6.54 5.53
C ARG A 81 -5.48 5.85 6.84
N ASP A 82 -4.74 4.80 7.15
CA ASP A 82 -4.53 4.30 8.50
C ASP A 82 -3.02 4.12 8.67
N TRP A 83 -2.32 5.16 9.09
CA TRP A 83 -0.86 5.16 9.21
C TRP A 83 -0.46 4.93 10.67
N THR A 84 -0.95 3.83 11.24
CA THR A 84 -0.71 3.43 12.64
C THR A 84 -0.22 1.99 12.71
N GLU A 85 0.36 1.60 13.86
CA GLU A 85 0.69 0.21 14.16
C GLU A 85 -0.59 -0.55 14.53
N HIS A 86 -0.85 -1.66 13.86
CA HIS A 86 -2.05 -2.46 14.06
C HIS A 86 -1.89 -3.87 13.47
N GLU A 87 -2.56 -4.85 14.11
CA GLU A 87 -2.78 -6.19 13.53
C GLU A 87 -3.54 -6.12 12.19
N PRO A 88 -3.70 -7.23 11.43
CA PRO A 88 -4.31 -7.18 10.11
C PRO A 88 -5.70 -6.56 10.12
N ALA A 89 -5.85 -5.44 9.42
CA ALA A 89 -7.09 -4.69 9.31
C ALA A 89 -7.57 -4.66 7.85
N HIS A 90 -8.88 -4.80 7.63
CA HIS A 90 -9.49 -4.76 6.30
C HIS A 90 -10.48 -3.60 6.18
N HIS A 91 -10.43 -2.92 5.05
CA HIS A 91 -11.26 -1.75 4.74
C HIS A 91 -11.80 -1.82 3.32
N ASP A 92 -13.07 -1.49 3.20
CA ASP A 92 -13.75 -1.30 1.93
C ASP A 92 -13.89 0.19 1.63
N LEU A 93 -13.49 0.58 0.42
CA LEU A 93 -13.65 1.93 -0.11
C LEU A 93 -14.46 1.86 -1.39
N PHE A 94 -15.29 2.88 -1.61
CA PHE A 94 -16.11 2.99 -2.81
C PHE A 94 -15.70 4.22 -3.58
N VAL A 95 -15.40 4.04 -4.87
CA VAL A 95 -14.95 5.11 -5.76
C VAL A 95 -15.72 5.04 -7.08
N ASP A 96 -15.98 6.19 -7.68
CA ASP A 96 -16.48 6.28 -9.05
C ASP A 96 -15.28 6.48 -9.98
N LEU A 97 -15.13 5.58 -10.97
CA LEU A 97 -13.99 5.58 -11.91
C LEU A 97 -14.50 5.64 -13.34
N ASP A 98 -13.74 6.30 -14.21
CA ASP A 98 -13.97 6.39 -15.65
C ASP A 98 -12.66 6.74 -16.36
N GLY A 99 -12.27 5.95 -17.35
CA GLY A 99 -11.02 6.16 -18.06
C GLY A 99 -9.79 5.74 -17.26
N GLU A 100 -8.66 6.39 -17.53
CA GLU A 100 -7.36 6.03 -16.93
C GLU A 100 -7.23 6.61 -15.52
N HIS A 101 -6.79 5.76 -14.60
CA HIS A 101 -6.51 6.13 -13.22
C HIS A 101 -5.15 5.57 -12.76
N HIS A 102 -4.52 6.30 -11.84
CA HIS A 102 -3.28 5.90 -11.19
C HIS A 102 -3.51 5.66 -9.70
N PHE A 103 -3.16 4.46 -9.23
CA PHE A 103 -3.16 4.13 -7.81
C PHE A 103 -1.75 4.14 -7.25
N THR A 104 -1.60 4.67 -6.04
CA THR A 104 -0.40 4.48 -5.23
C THR A 104 -0.79 3.98 -3.86
N VAL A 105 -0.18 2.88 -3.42
CA VAL A 105 -0.33 2.35 -2.07
C VAL A 105 1.01 2.46 -1.35
N TYR A 106 1.03 3.18 -0.24
CA TYR A 106 2.11 3.11 0.72
C TYR A 106 1.70 2.18 1.86
N HIS A 107 2.64 1.37 2.33
CA HIS A 107 2.44 0.45 3.45
C HIS A 107 3.72 0.39 4.27
N PHE A 108 3.62 0.22 5.59
CA PHE A 108 4.78 -0.12 6.40
C PHE A 108 4.50 -1.36 7.25
N ASP A 109 5.56 -2.09 7.56
CA ASP A 109 5.59 -3.09 8.60
C ASP A 109 6.57 -2.65 9.68
N LYS A 110 6.13 -2.66 10.93
CA LYS A 110 6.97 -2.38 12.09
C LYS A 110 7.63 -3.66 12.60
N SER A 111 6.89 -4.75 12.70
CA SER A 111 7.41 -6.05 13.10
C SER A 111 6.40 -7.19 12.95
N GLY A 112 6.90 -8.41 12.71
CA GLY A 112 6.14 -9.63 12.87
C GLY A 112 5.51 -10.14 11.58
N PHE A 113 4.19 -10.33 11.58
CA PHE A 113 3.47 -10.69 10.37
C PHE A 113 3.15 -9.41 9.60
N ALA A 114 3.39 -9.42 8.30
CA ALA A 114 3.06 -8.30 7.44
C ALA A 114 2.12 -8.74 6.33
N THR A 115 1.13 -7.91 6.00
CA THR A 115 0.26 -8.13 4.84
C THR A 115 0.01 -6.83 4.10
N LEU A 116 -0.12 -6.94 2.79
CA LEU A 116 -0.58 -5.86 1.93
C LEU A 116 -1.41 -6.46 0.79
N VAL A 117 -2.71 -6.26 0.85
CA VAL A 117 -3.66 -6.76 -0.15
C VAL A 117 -4.48 -5.59 -0.69
N PHE A 118 -4.54 -5.46 -2.01
CA PHE A 118 -5.45 -4.55 -2.72
C PHE A 118 -6.23 -5.34 -3.76
N THR A 119 -7.55 -5.22 -3.71
CA THR A 119 -8.48 -5.76 -4.70
C THR A 119 -9.38 -4.66 -5.20
N ILE A 120 -9.82 -4.74 -6.46
CA ILE A 120 -10.82 -3.83 -7.01
C ILE A 120 -11.79 -4.60 -7.90
N SER A 121 -13.08 -4.31 -7.74
CA SER A 121 -14.16 -4.92 -8.53
C SER A 121 -15.27 -3.92 -8.80
N ALA A 122 -15.96 -4.06 -9.94
CA ALA A 122 -17.17 -3.30 -10.20
C ALA A 122 -18.27 -3.72 -9.22
N GLU A 123 -19.03 -2.75 -8.73
CA GLU A 123 -20.23 -2.99 -7.90
C GLU A 123 -21.42 -3.47 -8.74
#